data_AF-A0A158BEQ7-F1
#
_entry.id   AF-A0A158BEQ7-F1
#
_cell.length_a   1.000
_cell.length_b   1.000
_cell.length_c   1.000
_cell.angle_alpha   90.00
_cell.angle_beta   90.00
_cell.angle_gamma   90.00
#
_symmetry.space_group_name_H-M   'P 1'
#
loop_
_entity.id
_entity.type
_entity.pdbx_description
1 polymer ?
#
loop_
_entity_poly.entity_id
_entity_poly.type
_entity_poly.pdbx_seq_one_letter_code
_entity_poly.pdbx_strand_id
1 'polypeptide(L)'
;MVPTTACILVYAVLCKLLAACGFVAFDREITLSNLLLPQFSTSGPYPFTSPYWFIPNLFFVRVYFGAVHTRIYRLASSNAGCRSLLIEASFFTLYLSLSIAALLLSRDMYSGNAVSLTKIAGLHVAFAAFFYYLGFLTEKYRLQRYAASVLSLFVLYAVQQQLWATGIVLDFWMQVMKFEHPILPIVTSLTGIAFFFGISQMIAAHRGARVLAFIGEKGLPIVLHQLFGFFVLNLVLCGLGVLKPSDVAGQYFQWHTEKTWPLYVIFGISVPLLIDRYVVGKIRSGVSSIVAR
;
A
#
# COMPACT_ATOMS: atom_id res chain seq x y z
N MET A 1 -0.85 -12.77 7.43
CA MET A 1 -0.24 -13.83 6.60
C MET A 1 -1.32 -14.75 6.03
N VAL A 2 -2.00 -15.58 6.85
CA VAL A 2 -3.01 -16.54 6.36
C VAL A 2 -4.09 -15.93 5.44
N PRO A 3 -4.72 -14.78 5.75
CA PRO A 3 -5.72 -14.20 4.86
C PRO A 3 -5.16 -13.79 3.49
N THR A 4 -3.96 -13.22 3.47
CA THR A 4 -3.29 -12.75 2.24
C THR A 4 -2.91 -13.92 1.34
N THR A 5 -2.35 -14.98 1.91
CA THR A 5 -2.02 -16.21 1.16
C THR A 5 -3.27 -16.88 0.59
N ALA A 6 -4.37 -16.90 1.34
CA ALA A 6 -5.64 -17.41 0.84
C ALA A 6 -6.16 -16.59 -0.36
N CYS A 7 -6.12 -15.26 -0.27
CA CYS A 7 -6.48 -14.39 -1.40
C CYS A 7 -5.58 -14.65 -2.63
N ILE A 8 -4.27 -14.84 -2.42
CA ILE A 8 -3.34 -15.14 -3.50
C ILE A 8 -3.68 -16.46 -4.19
N LEU A 9 -4.02 -17.49 -3.42
CA LEU A 9 -4.42 -18.78 -3.99
C LEU A 9 -5.72 -18.65 -4.81
N VAL A 10 -6.71 -17.92 -4.30
CA VAL A 10 -7.95 -17.64 -5.05
C VAL A 10 -7.63 -16.93 -6.37
N TYR A 11 -6.76 -15.91 -6.33
CA TYR A 11 -6.36 -15.20 -7.55
C TYR A 11 -5.49 -16.03 -8.48
N ALA A 12 -4.68 -16.95 -7.97
CA ALA A 12 -3.90 -17.89 -8.78
C ALA A 12 -4.82 -18.78 -9.63
N VAL A 13 -5.84 -19.36 -9.00
CA VAL A 13 -6.84 -20.20 -9.68
C VAL A 13 -7.63 -19.37 -10.68
N LEU A 14 -8.08 -18.18 -10.30
CA LEU A 14 -8.79 -17.28 -11.20
C LEU A 14 -7.95 -16.93 -12.44
N CYS A 15 -6.67 -16.60 -12.27
CA CYS A 15 -5.77 -16.31 -13.38
C CYS A 15 -5.66 -17.50 -14.37
N LYS A 16 -5.59 -18.75 -13.86
CA LYS A 16 -5.59 -19.94 -14.72
C LYS A 16 -6.90 -20.12 -15.49
N LEU A 17 -8.03 -19.88 -14.85
CA LEU A 17 -9.34 -19.92 -15.52
C LEU A 17 -9.44 -18.84 -16.62
N LEU A 18 -9.00 -17.62 -16.33
CA LEU A 18 -8.99 -16.53 -17.31
C LEU A 18 -8.06 -16.80 -18.49
N ALA A 19 -6.88 -17.40 -18.23
CA ALA A 19 -5.98 -17.84 -19.28
C ALA A 19 -6.64 -18.88 -20.20
N ALA A 20 -7.38 -19.84 -19.64
CA ALA A 20 -8.16 -20.80 -20.42
C ALA A 20 -9.28 -20.14 -21.24
N CYS A 21 -9.79 -18.97 -20.82
CA CYS A 21 -10.75 -18.16 -21.57
C CYS A 21 -10.11 -17.21 -22.61
N GLY A 22 -8.79 -17.31 -22.85
CA GLY A 22 -8.09 -16.51 -23.88
C GLY A 22 -7.32 -15.31 -23.34
N PHE A 23 -7.32 -15.04 -22.03
CA PHE A 23 -6.50 -13.99 -21.43
C PHE A 23 -5.08 -14.51 -21.12
N VAL A 24 -4.29 -14.76 -22.15
CA VAL A 24 -2.96 -15.43 -22.05
C VAL A 24 -1.99 -14.71 -21.10
N ALA A 25 -2.11 -13.39 -20.95
CA ALA A 25 -1.27 -12.60 -20.02
C ALA A 25 -1.40 -13.03 -18.54
N PHE A 26 -2.44 -13.79 -18.19
CA PHE A 26 -2.70 -14.30 -16.85
C PHE A 26 -2.09 -15.68 -16.60
N ASP A 27 -1.53 -16.33 -17.62
CA ASP A 27 -0.99 -17.68 -17.47
C ASP A 27 0.31 -17.67 -16.65
N ARG A 28 0.17 -17.97 -15.36
CA ARG A 28 1.28 -18.04 -14.39
C ARG A 28 1.23 -19.38 -13.67
N GLU A 29 2.38 -19.98 -13.42
CA GLU A 29 2.45 -21.27 -12.74
C GLU A 29 2.07 -21.16 -11.26
N ILE A 30 1.26 -22.11 -10.79
CA ILE A 30 0.87 -22.22 -9.38
C ILE A 30 1.91 -23.11 -8.67
N THR A 31 2.97 -22.49 -8.18
CA THR A 31 4.02 -23.16 -7.38
C THR A 31 4.04 -22.63 -5.95
N LEU A 32 4.50 -23.43 -4.99
CA LEU A 32 4.63 -22.99 -3.59
C LEU A 32 5.56 -21.78 -3.47
N SER A 33 6.62 -21.74 -4.30
CA SER A 33 7.52 -20.60 -4.41
C SER A 33 6.74 -19.33 -4.77
N ASN A 34 5.95 -19.37 -5.86
CA ASN A 34 5.13 -18.22 -6.28
C ASN A 34 4.11 -17.84 -5.22
N LEU A 35 3.49 -18.81 -4.56
CA LEU A 35 2.49 -18.54 -3.53
C LEU A 35 3.07 -17.86 -2.29
N LEU A 36 4.35 -18.06 -1.93
CA LEU A 36 4.90 -17.58 -0.66
C LEU A 36 5.97 -16.49 -0.79
N LEU A 37 6.97 -16.67 -1.66
CA LEU A 37 8.18 -15.84 -1.67
C LEU A 37 8.01 -14.46 -2.34
N PRO A 38 7.37 -14.35 -3.50
CA PRO A 38 7.20 -13.05 -4.17
C PRO A 38 6.41 -12.05 -3.33
N GLN A 39 5.53 -12.50 -2.43
CA GLN A 39 4.76 -11.61 -1.55
C GLN A 39 5.65 -10.64 -0.75
N PHE A 40 6.88 -11.07 -0.42
CA PHE A 40 7.80 -10.31 0.43
C PHE A 40 8.65 -9.29 -0.34
N SER A 41 8.75 -9.45 -1.65
CA SER A 41 9.82 -8.83 -2.45
C SER A 41 9.28 -8.10 -3.66
N THR A 42 8.54 -8.80 -4.52
CA THR A 42 7.99 -8.22 -5.74
C THR A 42 6.50 -7.92 -5.58
N SER A 43 5.95 -7.14 -6.52
CA SER A 43 4.53 -7.25 -6.86
C SER A 43 4.19 -8.74 -6.94
N GLY A 44 3.13 -9.22 -6.29
CA GLY A 44 2.83 -10.65 -6.24
C GLY A 44 2.87 -11.34 -7.62
N PRO A 45 3.04 -12.67 -7.67
CA PRO A 45 3.32 -13.40 -8.92
C PRO A 45 2.14 -13.36 -9.91
N TYR A 46 0.96 -12.95 -9.44
CA TYR A 46 -0.26 -12.87 -10.22
C TYR A 46 -0.65 -11.40 -10.38
N PRO A 47 -1.12 -10.98 -11.56
CA PRO A 47 -1.48 -9.60 -11.83
C PRO A 47 -2.39 -8.94 -10.78
N PHE A 48 -3.40 -9.67 -10.28
CA PHE A 48 -4.33 -9.16 -9.25
C PHE A 48 -3.69 -8.94 -7.88
N THR A 49 -2.60 -9.63 -7.57
CA THR A 49 -1.93 -9.59 -6.27
C THR A 49 -0.74 -8.64 -6.27
N SER A 50 -0.55 -7.88 -7.36
CA SER A 50 0.51 -6.90 -7.49
C SER A 50 0.54 -5.88 -6.33
N PRO A 51 -0.58 -5.41 -5.74
CA PRO A 51 -0.55 -4.46 -4.61
C PRO A 51 -0.12 -5.09 -3.28
N TYR A 52 0.04 -6.42 -3.20
CA TYR A 52 0.13 -7.11 -1.90
C TYR A 52 1.54 -7.05 -1.31
N TRP A 53 2.53 -6.59 -2.08
CA TRP A 53 3.96 -6.57 -1.74
C TRP A 53 4.26 -5.88 -0.40
N PHE A 54 3.46 -4.91 0.01
CA PHE A 54 3.68 -4.18 1.26
C PHE A 54 3.09 -4.88 2.50
N ILE A 55 2.12 -5.80 2.34
CA ILE A 55 1.40 -6.41 3.47
C ILE A 55 2.34 -7.24 4.36
N PRO A 56 3.19 -8.13 3.81
CA PRO A 56 4.16 -8.88 4.62
C PRO A 56 5.19 -7.97 5.30
N ASN A 57 5.61 -6.91 4.62
CA ASN A 57 6.55 -5.93 5.15
C ASN A 57 5.95 -5.19 6.36
N LEU A 58 4.69 -4.75 6.27
CA LEU A 58 3.97 -4.15 7.41
C LEU A 58 3.80 -5.12 8.58
N PHE A 59 3.59 -6.42 8.32
CA PHE A 59 3.56 -7.42 9.38
C PHE A 59 4.88 -7.48 10.14
N PHE A 60 6.02 -7.53 9.43
CA PHE A 60 7.34 -7.52 10.08
C PHE A 60 7.61 -6.24 10.85
N VAL A 61 7.25 -5.08 10.30
CA VAL A 61 7.34 -3.80 11.02
C VAL A 61 6.54 -3.88 12.32
N ARG A 62 5.29 -4.35 12.27
CA ARG A 62 4.44 -4.47 13.47
C ARG A 62 5.01 -5.44 14.51
N VAL A 63 5.53 -6.60 14.08
CA VAL A 63 6.19 -7.57 14.97
C VAL A 63 7.43 -6.94 15.62
N TYR A 64 8.28 -6.27 14.84
CA TYR A 64 9.45 -5.57 15.35
C TYR A 64 9.07 -4.50 16.38
N PHE A 65 8.08 -3.66 16.08
CA PHE A 65 7.68 -2.60 17.01
C PHE A 65 7.07 -3.15 18.31
N GLY A 66 6.27 -4.22 18.22
CA GLY A 66 5.65 -4.86 19.38
C GLY A 66 6.64 -5.64 20.25
N ALA A 67 7.56 -6.40 19.63
CA ALA A 67 8.46 -7.30 20.34
C ALA A 67 9.80 -6.65 20.72
N VAL A 68 10.36 -5.80 19.85
CA VAL A 68 11.73 -5.28 19.97
C VAL A 68 11.72 -3.82 20.38
N HIS A 69 11.15 -2.92 19.56
CA HIS A 69 11.19 -1.47 19.82
C HIS A 69 10.61 -1.13 21.19
N THR A 70 9.44 -1.68 21.53
CA THR A 70 8.79 -1.41 22.83
C THR A 70 9.67 -1.81 24.01
N ARG A 71 10.42 -2.91 23.91
CA ARG A 71 11.34 -3.35 24.98
C ARG A 71 12.55 -2.44 25.08
N ILE A 72 13.17 -2.09 23.96
CA ILE A 72 14.32 -1.17 23.94
C ILE A 72 13.91 0.20 24.46
N TYR A 73 12.76 0.72 24.02
CA TYR A 73 12.22 2.00 24.51
C TYR A 73 11.97 1.98 26.02
N ARG A 74 11.39 0.90 26.57
CA ARG A 74 11.18 0.76 28.02
C ARG A 74 12.50 0.74 28.79
N LEU A 75 13.50 -0.01 28.30
CA LEU A 75 14.82 -0.06 28.94
C LEU A 75 15.55 1.29 28.87
N ALA A 76 15.42 2.01 27.75
CA ALA A 76 16.00 3.35 27.59
C ALA A 76 15.30 4.39 28.47
N SER A 77 13.97 4.28 28.61
CA SER A 77 13.14 5.23 29.37
C SER A 77 13.09 4.96 30.88
N SER A 78 13.38 3.74 31.34
CA SER A 78 13.27 3.39 32.77
C SER A 78 14.19 4.19 33.69
N ASN A 79 15.31 4.71 33.16
CA ASN A 79 16.28 5.52 33.91
C ASN A 79 16.22 7.02 33.56
N ALA A 80 15.25 7.41 32.74
CA ALA A 80 15.28 8.66 32.00
C ALA A 80 13.96 9.41 32.22
N GLY A 81 13.87 10.19 33.30
CA GLY A 81 12.73 11.07 33.59
C GLY A 81 12.45 12.09 32.47
N CYS A 82 12.98 13.31 32.58
CA CYS A 82 12.79 14.38 31.58
C CYS A 82 13.47 14.12 30.20
N ARG A 83 14.06 12.94 30.00
CA ARG A 83 14.84 12.56 28.80
C ARG A 83 14.04 11.75 27.77
N SER A 84 12.74 11.54 27.98
CA SER A 84 11.87 10.80 27.05
C SER A 84 11.85 11.42 25.64
N LEU A 85 11.83 12.75 25.53
CA LEU A 85 11.92 13.47 24.26
C LEU A 85 13.23 13.20 23.51
N LEU A 86 14.37 13.14 24.21
CA LEU A 86 15.67 12.85 23.59
C LEU A 86 15.73 11.41 23.05
N ILE A 87 15.15 10.46 23.78
CA ILE A 87 15.03 9.06 23.34
C ILE A 87 14.16 8.99 22.09
N GLU A 88 13.03 9.70 22.08
CA GLU A 88 12.13 9.73 20.93
C GLU A 88 12.76 10.38 19.70
N ALA A 89 13.47 11.49 19.89
CA ALA A 89 14.23 12.15 18.84
C ALA A 89 15.35 11.24 18.30
N SER A 90 16.01 10.49 19.17
CA SER A 90 17.05 9.53 18.76
C SER A 90 16.47 8.39 17.92
N PHE A 91 15.33 7.81 18.33
CA PHE A 91 14.63 6.81 17.51
C PHE A 91 14.12 7.41 16.19
N PHE A 92 13.61 8.63 16.21
CA PHE A 92 13.16 9.33 15.01
C PHE A 92 14.30 9.48 14.01
N THR A 93 15.44 10.01 14.45
CA THR A 93 16.64 10.16 13.63
C THR A 93 17.14 8.80 13.13
N LEU A 94 17.19 7.78 13.99
CA LEU A 94 17.59 6.42 13.60
C LEU A 94 16.71 5.87 12.47
N TYR A 95 15.39 5.91 12.62
CA TYR A 95 14.49 5.39 11.60
C TYR A 95 14.51 6.22 10.31
N LEU A 96 14.65 7.54 10.41
CA LEU A 96 14.82 8.41 9.25
C LEU A 96 16.11 8.07 8.48
N SER A 97 17.23 7.91 9.19
CA SER A 97 18.50 7.50 8.59
C SER A 97 18.40 6.11 7.94
N LEU A 98 17.73 5.15 8.58
CA LEU A 98 17.47 3.83 7.99
C LEU A 98 16.62 3.92 6.71
N SER A 99 15.60 4.78 6.69
CA SER A 99 14.77 5.01 5.51
C SER A 99 15.57 5.63 4.36
N ILE A 100 16.44 6.61 4.64
CA ILE A 100 17.33 7.22 3.64
C ILE A 100 18.33 6.19 3.12
N ALA A 101 18.97 5.43 4.01
CA ALA A 101 19.89 4.37 3.65
C ALA A 101 19.21 3.29 2.80
N ALA A 102 17.96 2.94 3.12
CA ALA A 102 17.19 1.98 2.34
C ALA A 102 16.97 2.44 0.89
N LEU A 103 16.69 3.73 0.69
CA LEU A 103 16.53 4.32 -0.65
C LEU A 103 17.85 4.38 -1.43
N LEU A 104 18.95 4.76 -0.77
CA LEU A 104 20.28 4.78 -1.38
C LEU A 104 20.71 3.37 -1.82
N LEU A 105 20.58 2.39 -0.94
CA LEU A 105 20.91 0.99 -1.25
C LEU A 105 19.98 0.40 -2.32
N SER A 106 18.68 0.78 -2.32
CA SER A 106 17.75 0.36 -3.37
C SER A 106 18.17 0.90 -4.75
N ARG A 107 18.69 2.13 -4.81
CA ARG A 107 19.19 2.74 -6.04
C ARG A 107 20.46 2.04 -6.53
N ASP A 108 21.39 1.75 -5.64
CA ASP A 108 22.64 1.04 -5.99
C ASP A 108 22.37 -0.39 -6.45
N MET A 109 21.39 -1.07 -5.85
CA MET A 109 20.95 -2.39 -6.30
C MET A 109 20.38 -2.36 -7.72
N TYR A 110 19.69 -1.28 -8.08
CA TYR A 110 19.17 -1.10 -9.44
C TYR A 110 20.29 -0.93 -10.47
N SER A 111 21.30 -0.10 -10.18
CA SER A 111 22.39 0.18 -11.11
C SER A 111 23.37 -0.99 -11.26
N GLY A 112 23.55 -1.79 -10.20
CA GLY A 112 24.52 -2.88 -10.17
C GLY A 112 24.02 -4.27 -10.60
N ASN A 113 22.77 -4.41 -11.07
CA ASN A 113 22.13 -5.70 -11.42
C ASN A 113 22.14 -6.77 -10.30
N ALA A 114 22.44 -6.41 -9.06
CA ALA A 114 22.58 -7.34 -7.92
C ALA A 114 21.27 -7.42 -7.10
N VAL A 115 20.16 -7.70 -7.77
CA VAL A 115 18.82 -7.69 -7.17
C VAL A 115 18.58 -9.00 -6.41
N SER A 116 18.67 -8.95 -5.08
CA SER A 116 18.25 -10.05 -4.20
C SER A 116 16.91 -9.75 -3.56
N LEU A 117 15.97 -10.71 -3.62
CA LEU A 117 14.63 -10.59 -3.04
C LEU A 117 14.66 -10.34 -1.54
N THR A 118 15.59 -10.97 -0.82
CA THR A 118 15.73 -10.80 0.64
C THR A 118 16.23 -9.40 0.99
N LYS A 119 17.11 -8.83 0.17
CA LYS A 119 17.56 -7.45 0.33
C LYS A 119 16.40 -6.48 0.10
N ILE A 120 15.62 -6.64 -0.98
CA ILE A 120 14.44 -5.80 -1.24
C ILE A 120 13.47 -5.80 -0.05
N ALA A 121 13.13 -6.99 0.47
CA ALA A 121 12.25 -7.10 1.63
C ALA A 121 12.80 -6.33 2.85
N GLY A 122 14.10 -6.47 3.14
CA GLY A 122 14.76 -5.74 4.23
C GLY A 122 14.70 -4.21 4.04
N LEU A 123 14.94 -3.73 2.82
CA LEU A 123 14.87 -2.30 2.50
C LEU A 123 13.44 -1.76 2.66
N HIS A 124 12.42 -2.51 2.22
CA HIS A 124 11.02 -2.15 2.42
C HIS A 124 10.63 -2.07 3.89
N VAL A 125 11.07 -3.02 4.71
CA VAL A 125 10.83 -3.00 6.17
C VAL A 125 11.51 -1.79 6.81
N ALA A 126 12.76 -1.50 6.44
CA ALA A 126 13.50 -0.35 6.97
C ALA A 126 12.83 0.99 6.59
N PHE A 127 12.41 1.13 5.34
CA PHE A 127 11.68 2.30 4.85
C PHE A 127 10.32 2.46 5.57
N ALA A 128 9.54 1.38 5.66
CA ALA A 128 8.23 1.39 6.31
C ALA A 128 8.31 1.63 7.83
N ALA A 129 9.42 1.24 8.49
CA ALA A 129 9.62 1.46 9.93
C ALA A 129 9.61 2.96 10.29
N PHE A 130 10.17 3.82 9.44
CA PHE A 130 10.11 5.27 9.64
C PHE A 130 8.67 5.79 9.64
N PHE A 131 7.88 5.46 8.61
CA PHE A 131 6.49 5.91 8.53
C PHE A 131 5.61 5.33 9.63
N TYR A 132 5.87 4.09 10.05
CA TYR A 132 5.19 3.49 11.19
C TYR A 132 5.47 4.25 12.49
N TYR A 133 6.75 4.56 12.76
CA TYR A 133 7.13 5.33 13.94
C TYR A 133 6.63 6.78 13.90
N LEU A 134 6.70 7.42 12.74
CA LEU A 134 6.12 8.74 12.54
C LEU A 134 4.61 8.73 12.80
N GLY A 135 3.88 7.72 12.34
CA GLY A 135 2.46 7.56 12.63
C GLY A 135 2.18 7.47 14.13
N PHE A 136 3.01 6.73 14.87
CA PHE A 136 2.96 6.69 16.33
C PHE A 136 3.18 8.06 16.98
N LEU A 137 4.20 8.82 16.56
CA LEU A 137 4.46 10.17 17.09
C LEU A 137 3.33 11.15 16.75
N THR A 138 2.82 11.09 15.52
CA THR A 138 1.69 11.92 15.05
C THR A 138 0.46 11.73 15.93
N GLU A 139 0.13 10.48 16.26
CA GLU A 139 -1.00 10.18 17.14
C GLU A 139 -0.72 10.63 18.58
N LYS A 140 0.47 10.29 19.12
CA LYS A 140 0.89 10.66 20.48
C LYS A 140 0.82 12.16 20.74
N TYR A 141 1.33 12.96 19.81
CA TYR A 141 1.39 14.42 19.93
C TYR A 141 0.22 15.15 19.26
N ARG A 142 -0.75 14.40 18.70
CA ARG A 142 -1.90 14.94 17.95
C ARG A 142 -1.49 15.93 16.85
N LEU A 143 -0.36 15.67 16.18
CA LEU A 143 0.20 16.55 15.15
C LEU A 143 -0.75 16.76 13.96
N GLN A 144 -1.69 15.83 13.78
CA GLN A 144 -2.76 15.90 12.78
C GLN A 144 -3.55 17.22 12.82
N ARG A 145 -3.68 17.88 13.98
CA ARG A 145 -4.40 19.17 14.11
C ARG A 145 -3.78 20.29 13.30
N TYR A 146 -2.47 20.26 13.05
CA TYR A 146 -1.77 21.30 12.30
C TYR A 146 -1.95 21.18 10.79
N ALA A 147 -2.42 20.04 10.30
CA ALA A 147 -2.65 19.78 8.88
C ALA A 147 -4.05 20.22 8.40
N ALA A 148 -4.99 20.51 9.31
CA ALA A 148 -6.40 20.72 9.00
C ALA A 148 -6.78 22.15 8.57
N SER A 149 -5.82 23.04 8.31
CA SER A 149 -6.11 24.39 7.83
C SER A 149 -6.11 24.44 6.29
N VAL A 150 -7.05 25.20 5.70
CA VAL A 150 -7.12 25.39 4.24
C VAL A 150 -5.81 25.94 3.68
N LEU A 151 -5.18 26.88 4.41
CA LEU A 151 -3.88 27.42 4.04
C LEU A 151 -2.79 26.34 4.05
N SER A 152 -2.76 25.48 5.08
CA SER A 152 -1.84 24.33 5.14
C SER A 152 -2.04 23.41 3.93
N LEU A 153 -3.29 23.10 3.56
CA LEU A 153 -3.59 22.26 2.39
C LEU A 153 -3.15 22.92 1.08
N PHE A 154 -3.37 24.22 0.91
CA PHE A 154 -2.91 24.95 -0.27
C PHE A 154 -1.38 24.95 -0.37
N VAL A 155 -0.67 25.20 0.74
CA VAL A 155 0.80 25.12 0.79
C VAL A 155 1.29 23.72 0.47
N LEU A 156 0.69 22.69 1.07
CA LEU A 156 1.03 21.29 0.79
C LEU A 156 0.79 20.92 -0.68
N TYR A 157 -0.31 21.38 -1.27
CA TYR A 157 -0.59 21.21 -2.69
C TYR A 157 0.46 21.91 -3.57
N ALA A 158 0.78 23.17 -3.29
CA ALA A 158 1.81 23.92 -4.03
C ALA A 158 3.19 23.24 -3.94
N VAL A 159 3.56 22.74 -2.75
CA VAL A 159 4.79 21.96 -2.57
C VAL A 159 4.74 20.68 -3.40
N GLN A 160 3.64 19.94 -3.41
CA GLN A 160 3.52 18.74 -4.24
C GLN A 160 3.60 19.04 -5.74
N GLN A 161 2.97 20.11 -6.21
CA GLN A 161 3.08 20.55 -7.61
C GLN A 161 4.51 20.93 -7.97
N GLN A 162 5.23 21.61 -7.07
CA GLN A 162 6.63 21.95 -7.30
C GLN A 162 7.50 20.68 -7.33
N LEU A 163 7.30 19.74 -6.39
CA LEU A 163 8.02 18.47 -6.38
C LEU A 163 7.78 17.67 -7.66
N TRP A 164 6.53 17.68 -8.15
CA TRP A 164 6.17 17.09 -9.44
C TRP A 164 6.90 17.75 -10.61
N ALA A 165 6.90 19.10 -10.66
CA ALA A 165 7.57 19.85 -11.71
C ALA A 165 9.10 19.68 -11.71
N THR A 166 9.71 19.43 -10.55
CA THR A 166 11.15 19.18 -10.42
C THR A 166 11.56 17.74 -10.73
N GLY A 167 10.62 16.79 -10.76
CA GLY A 167 10.92 15.38 -11.04
C GLY A 167 11.01 15.12 -12.54
N ILE A 168 12.23 15.06 -13.09
CA ILE A 168 12.44 14.75 -14.52
C ILE A 168 12.16 13.27 -14.82
N VAL A 169 12.38 12.39 -13.84
CA VAL A 169 12.05 10.95 -13.91
C VAL A 169 11.37 10.50 -12.62
N LEU A 170 10.04 10.38 -12.65
CA LEU A 170 9.23 9.77 -11.58
C LEU A 170 8.88 8.32 -11.93
N ASP A 171 9.89 7.47 -12.11
CA ASP A 171 9.67 6.03 -12.33
C ASP A 171 9.52 5.32 -10.98
N PHE A 172 8.27 5.15 -10.54
CA PHE A 172 7.97 4.30 -9.40
C PHE A 172 7.81 2.85 -9.83
N TRP A 173 8.87 2.05 -9.66
CA TRP A 173 8.76 0.60 -9.74
C TRP A 173 8.50 0.03 -8.34
N MET A 174 7.39 -0.71 -8.19
CA MET A 174 6.99 -1.33 -6.90
C MET A 174 8.04 -2.30 -6.32
N GLN A 175 9.04 -2.67 -7.11
CA GLN A 175 10.11 -3.60 -6.74
C GLN A 175 11.43 -2.89 -6.40
N VAL A 176 11.66 -1.71 -6.99
CA VAL A 176 12.92 -0.97 -6.83
C VAL A 176 12.64 0.53 -6.92
N MET A 177 12.97 1.23 -5.85
CA MET A 177 12.75 2.67 -5.71
C MET A 177 13.80 3.45 -6.52
N LYS A 178 13.51 3.73 -7.80
CA LYS A 178 14.38 4.51 -8.68
C LYS A 178 13.97 5.98 -8.62
N PHE A 179 14.58 6.72 -7.70
CA PHE A 179 14.38 8.16 -7.59
C PHE A 179 15.69 8.90 -7.83
N GLU A 180 15.62 9.97 -8.63
CA GLU A 180 16.75 10.84 -8.92
C GLU A 180 17.32 11.45 -7.62
N HIS A 181 16.42 11.86 -6.72
CA HIS A 181 16.76 12.34 -5.39
C HIS A 181 16.27 11.36 -4.31
N PRO A 182 17.19 10.79 -3.49
CA PRO A 182 16.83 9.84 -2.43
C PRO A 182 15.89 10.40 -1.36
N ILE A 183 15.82 11.72 -1.19
CA ILE A 183 14.95 12.36 -0.19
C ILE A 183 13.53 12.59 -0.75
N LEU A 184 13.38 12.66 -2.07
CA LEU A 184 12.11 12.98 -2.72
C LEU A 184 10.95 12.05 -2.32
N PRO A 185 11.13 10.71 -2.22
CA PRO A 185 10.06 9.80 -1.81
C PRO A 185 9.60 10.05 -0.37
N ILE A 186 10.52 10.43 0.51
CA ILE A 186 10.22 10.73 1.90
C ILE A 186 9.41 12.02 1.95
N VAL A 187 9.89 13.09 1.32
CA VAL A 187 9.22 14.41 1.34
C VAL A 187 7.85 14.33 0.68
N THR A 188 7.73 13.70 -0.49
CA THR A 188 6.44 13.52 -1.18
C THR A 188 5.44 12.70 -0.36
N SER A 189 5.91 11.64 0.30
CA SER A 189 5.06 10.84 1.20
C SER A 189 4.63 11.64 2.43
N LEU A 190 5.54 12.39 3.06
CA LEU A 190 5.23 13.22 4.24
C LEU A 190 4.20 14.31 3.90
N THR A 191 4.40 15.04 2.80
CA THR A 191 3.46 16.08 2.37
C THR A 191 2.13 15.50 1.94
N GLY A 192 2.13 14.35 1.25
CA GLY A 192 0.91 13.64 0.86
C GLY A 192 0.12 13.12 2.06
N ILE A 193 0.80 12.49 3.02
CA ILE A 193 0.19 12.04 4.28
C ILE A 193 -0.44 13.23 4.99
N ALA A 194 0.30 14.33 5.18
CA ALA A 194 -0.23 15.54 5.82
C ALA A 194 -1.45 16.10 5.08
N PHE A 195 -1.40 16.15 3.75
CA PHE A 195 -2.49 16.63 2.91
C PHE A 195 -3.76 15.78 3.08
N PHE A 196 -3.64 14.46 2.95
CA PHE A 196 -4.78 13.55 3.11
C PHE A 196 -5.33 13.51 4.55
N PHE A 197 -4.48 13.64 5.57
CA PHE A 197 -4.94 13.79 6.95
C PHE A 197 -5.74 15.09 7.16
N GLY A 198 -5.27 16.20 6.60
CA GLY A 198 -5.96 17.49 6.66
C GLY A 198 -7.32 17.43 5.97
N ILE A 199 -7.38 16.89 4.75
CA ILE A 199 -8.64 16.66 4.02
C ILE A 199 -9.57 15.75 4.82
N SER A 200 -9.07 14.64 5.36
CA SER A 200 -9.89 13.69 6.11
C SER A 200 -10.53 14.33 7.34
N GLN A 201 -9.81 15.20 8.06
CA GLN A 201 -10.35 15.96 9.19
C GLN A 201 -11.43 16.96 8.76
N MET A 202 -11.21 17.70 7.67
CA MET A 202 -12.22 18.62 7.14
C MET A 202 -13.49 17.88 6.73
N ILE A 203 -13.35 16.77 6.00
CA ILE A 203 -14.46 15.93 5.57
C ILE A 203 -15.21 15.35 6.77
N ALA A 204 -14.50 14.91 7.81
CA ALA A 204 -15.10 14.32 9.01
C ALA A 204 -16.07 15.29 9.72
N ALA A 205 -15.92 16.60 9.55
CA ALA A 205 -16.83 17.61 10.08
C ALA A 205 -18.18 17.69 9.33
N HIS A 206 -18.33 17.05 8.16
CA HIS A 206 -19.51 17.13 7.32
C HIS A 206 -20.39 15.86 7.35
N ARG A 207 -21.70 16.01 7.07
CA ARG A 207 -22.66 14.90 7.07
C ARG A 207 -22.32 13.78 6.05
N GLY A 208 -21.61 14.10 4.97
CA GLY A 208 -21.11 13.13 3.98
C GLY A 208 -19.98 12.22 4.48
N ALA A 209 -19.43 12.49 5.68
CA ALA A 209 -18.35 11.71 6.27
C ALA A 209 -18.70 10.23 6.46
N ARG A 210 -19.98 9.86 6.64
CA ARG A 210 -20.36 8.46 6.92
C ARG A 210 -20.01 7.51 5.78
N VAL A 211 -20.27 7.91 4.53
CA VAL A 211 -19.96 7.05 3.37
C VAL A 211 -18.45 6.92 3.20
N LEU A 212 -17.73 8.03 3.33
CA LEU A 212 -16.27 8.02 3.22
C LEU A 212 -15.60 7.28 4.37
N ALA A 213 -16.13 7.39 5.59
CA ALA A 213 -15.70 6.60 6.74
C ALA A 213 -15.94 5.11 6.51
N PHE A 214 -17.12 4.74 6.00
CA PHE A 214 -17.41 3.34 5.64
C PHE A 214 -16.41 2.80 4.59
N ILE A 215 -16.09 3.58 3.57
CA ILE A 215 -15.07 3.20 2.57
C ILE A 215 -13.68 3.09 3.23
N GLY A 216 -13.32 4.05 4.08
CA GLY A 216 -12.04 4.08 4.80
C GLY A 216 -11.82 2.89 5.74
N GLU A 217 -12.87 2.45 6.44
CA GLU A 217 -12.84 1.23 7.28
C GLU A 217 -12.64 -0.05 6.46
N LYS A 218 -12.85 0.01 5.14
CA LYS A 218 -12.69 -1.10 4.20
C LYS A 218 -11.44 -0.99 3.34
N GLY A 219 -10.44 -0.22 3.78
CA GLY A 219 -9.17 -0.05 3.07
C GLY A 219 -8.45 -1.37 2.74
N LEU A 220 -8.44 -2.34 3.65
CA LEU A 220 -7.79 -3.64 3.39
C LEU A 220 -8.49 -4.44 2.26
N PRO A 221 -9.82 -4.70 2.30
CA PRO A 221 -10.52 -5.30 1.18
C PRO A 221 -10.30 -4.55 -0.15
N ILE A 222 -10.34 -3.21 -0.13
CA ILE A 222 -10.12 -2.39 -1.32
C ILE A 222 -8.73 -2.65 -1.90
N VAL A 223 -7.66 -2.57 -1.10
CA VAL A 223 -6.30 -2.89 -1.54
C VAL A 223 -6.21 -4.31 -2.11
N LEU A 224 -6.88 -5.27 -1.47
CA LEU A 224 -6.80 -6.67 -1.87
C LEU A 224 -7.51 -6.94 -3.21
N HIS A 225 -8.57 -6.21 -3.53
CA HIS A 225 -9.44 -6.56 -4.66
C HIS A 225 -9.55 -5.46 -5.73
N GLN A 226 -8.93 -4.28 -5.56
CA GLN A 226 -9.09 -3.15 -6.48
C GLN A 226 -8.69 -3.47 -7.93
N LEU A 227 -7.60 -4.21 -8.15
CA LEU A 227 -7.17 -4.59 -9.51
C LEU A 227 -8.13 -5.59 -10.16
N PHE A 228 -8.79 -6.42 -9.34
CA PHE A 228 -9.88 -7.25 -9.84
C PHE A 228 -11.08 -6.38 -10.23
N GLY A 229 -11.39 -5.33 -9.47
CA GLY A 229 -12.38 -4.33 -9.86
C GLY A 229 -12.06 -3.67 -11.21
N PHE A 230 -10.81 -3.29 -11.44
CA PHE A 230 -10.35 -2.75 -12.73
C PHE A 230 -10.51 -3.75 -13.87
N PHE A 231 -10.19 -5.02 -13.62
CA PHE A 231 -10.41 -6.09 -14.59
C PHE A 231 -11.89 -6.32 -14.90
N VAL A 232 -12.77 -6.27 -13.90
CA VAL A 232 -14.22 -6.37 -14.12
C VAL A 232 -14.72 -5.24 -15.03
N LEU A 233 -14.23 -4.01 -14.84
CA LEU A 233 -14.53 -2.91 -15.77
C LEU A 233 -14.07 -3.24 -17.19
N ASN A 234 -12.85 -3.75 -17.36
CA ASN A 234 -12.35 -4.13 -18.69
C ASN A 234 -13.17 -5.24 -19.32
N LEU A 235 -13.65 -6.22 -18.55
CA LEU A 235 -14.55 -7.25 -19.06
C LEU A 235 -15.85 -6.64 -19.58
N VAL A 236 -16.42 -5.66 -18.89
CA VAL A 236 -17.60 -4.92 -19.36
C VAL A 236 -17.27 -4.19 -20.66
N LEU A 237 -16.16 -3.47 -20.73
CA LEU A 237 -15.73 -2.77 -21.95
C LEU A 237 -15.46 -3.72 -23.13
N CYS A 238 -14.90 -4.91 -22.86
CA CYS A 238 -14.76 -5.98 -23.85
C CYS A 238 -16.12 -6.47 -24.35
N GLY A 239 -17.06 -6.73 -23.44
CA GLY A 239 -18.41 -7.18 -23.79
C GLY A 239 -19.18 -6.15 -24.61
N LEU A 240 -18.90 -4.86 -24.41
CA LEU A 240 -19.45 -3.75 -25.20
C LEU A 240 -18.69 -3.53 -26.53
N GLY A 241 -17.63 -4.29 -26.80
CA GLY A 241 -16.80 -4.14 -28.00
C GLY A 241 -15.91 -2.90 -28.03
N VAL A 242 -15.77 -2.18 -26.90
CA VAL A 242 -14.91 -0.98 -26.79
C VAL A 242 -13.44 -1.38 -26.72
N LEU A 243 -13.15 -2.54 -26.14
CA LEU A 243 -11.81 -3.03 -25.85
C LEU A 243 -11.65 -4.47 -26.34
N LYS A 244 -10.46 -4.86 -26.84
CA LYS A 244 -10.17 -6.25 -27.20
C LYS A 244 -9.49 -6.94 -26.02
N PRO A 245 -9.71 -8.26 -25.78
CA PRO A 245 -9.05 -8.98 -24.69
C PRO A 245 -7.52 -8.82 -24.66
N SER A 246 -6.88 -8.68 -25.83
CA SER A 246 -5.44 -8.42 -25.98
C SER A 246 -4.98 -7.11 -25.35
N ASP A 247 -5.87 -6.12 -25.25
CA ASP A 247 -5.56 -4.80 -24.70
C ASP A 247 -5.50 -4.84 -23.15
N VAL A 248 -5.99 -5.92 -22.53
CA VAL A 248 -5.92 -6.18 -21.08
C VAL A 248 -4.61 -6.88 -20.70
N ALA A 249 -3.47 -6.31 -21.12
CA ALA A 249 -2.15 -6.88 -20.84
C ALA A 249 -1.35 -6.10 -19.78
N GLY A 250 -1.75 -4.87 -19.45
CA GLY A 250 -1.04 -4.01 -18.50
C GLY A 250 -1.16 -4.51 -17.05
N GLN A 251 -0.08 -4.32 -16.26
CA GLN A 251 0.00 -4.73 -14.85
C GLN A 251 -1.10 -4.12 -13.96
N TYR A 252 -1.60 -2.95 -14.34
CA TYR A 252 -2.66 -2.24 -13.61
C TYR A 252 -4.03 -2.30 -14.30
N PHE A 253 -4.16 -3.02 -15.42
CA PHE A 253 -5.42 -3.14 -16.16
C PHE A 253 -6.07 -1.80 -16.55
N GLN A 254 -5.30 -0.72 -16.63
CA GLN A 254 -5.82 0.59 -17.00
C GLN A 254 -5.76 0.78 -18.52
N TRP A 255 -6.86 1.23 -19.11
CA TRP A 255 -6.97 1.57 -20.52
C TRP A 255 -7.38 3.03 -20.67
N HIS A 256 -6.56 3.84 -21.36
CA HIS A 256 -6.77 5.30 -21.51
C HIS A 256 -7.09 6.02 -20.20
N THR A 257 -6.20 5.88 -19.21
CA THR A 257 -6.37 6.40 -17.84
C THR A 257 -6.83 7.86 -17.83
N GLU A 258 -6.34 8.68 -18.76
CA GLU A 258 -6.71 10.09 -18.89
C GLU A 258 -8.21 10.33 -19.09
N LYS A 259 -8.94 9.38 -19.70
CA LYS A 259 -10.40 9.48 -19.94
C LYS A 259 -11.22 8.60 -19.01
N THR A 260 -10.66 7.48 -18.55
CA THR A 260 -11.40 6.40 -17.88
C THR A 260 -11.14 6.32 -16.38
N TRP A 261 -10.21 7.12 -15.84
CA TRP A 261 -9.86 7.07 -14.40
C TRP A 261 -11.07 7.14 -13.46
N PRO A 262 -12.15 7.92 -13.70
CA PRO A 262 -13.27 7.95 -12.77
C PRO A 262 -13.98 6.59 -12.70
N LEU A 263 -14.11 5.89 -13.83
CA LEU A 263 -14.72 4.57 -13.89
C LEU A 263 -13.87 3.54 -13.14
N TYR A 264 -12.54 3.58 -13.33
CA TYR A 264 -11.64 2.73 -12.58
C TYR A 264 -11.71 2.98 -11.08
N VAL A 265 -11.78 4.24 -10.63
CA VAL A 265 -11.97 4.56 -9.20
C VAL A 265 -13.28 3.97 -8.68
N ILE A 266 -14.39 4.14 -9.42
CA ILE A 266 -15.69 3.59 -9.03
C ILE A 266 -15.64 2.07 -8.91
N PHE A 267 -15.13 1.35 -9.92
CA PHE A 267 -15.06 -0.12 -9.91
C PHE A 267 -14.03 -0.64 -8.90
N GLY A 268 -12.89 0.03 -8.78
CA GLY A 268 -11.82 -0.29 -7.83
C GLY A 268 -12.23 -0.13 -6.37
N ILE A 269 -13.28 0.65 -6.07
CA ILE A 269 -13.86 0.76 -4.72
C ILE A 269 -15.10 -0.12 -4.58
N SER A 270 -16.05 -0.04 -5.51
CA SER A 270 -17.34 -0.72 -5.39
C SER A 270 -17.23 -2.25 -5.44
N VAL A 271 -16.43 -2.81 -6.36
CA VAL A 271 -16.29 -4.27 -6.49
C VAL A 271 -15.69 -4.90 -5.23
N PRO A 272 -14.59 -4.37 -4.65
CA PRO A 272 -14.09 -4.87 -3.36
C PRO A 272 -15.11 -4.80 -2.22
N LEU A 273 -15.88 -3.71 -2.13
CA LEU A 273 -16.92 -3.58 -1.11
C LEU A 273 -18.04 -4.60 -1.27
N LEU A 274 -18.42 -4.92 -2.50
CA LEU A 274 -19.40 -5.97 -2.80
C LEU A 274 -18.85 -7.35 -2.43
N ILE A 275 -17.59 -7.65 -2.76
CA ILE A 275 -16.93 -8.91 -2.38
C ILE A 275 -16.87 -9.05 -0.85
N ASP A 276 -16.42 -8.01 -0.14
CA ASP A 276 -16.34 -8.01 1.31
C ASP A 276 -17.71 -8.26 1.95
N ARG A 277 -18.75 -7.56 1.48
CA ARG A 277 -20.10 -7.68 2.03
C ARG A 277 -20.75 -9.03 1.74
N TYR A 278 -20.72 -9.49 0.49
CA TYR A 278 -21.53 -10.62 0.04
C TYR A 278 -20.79 -11.95 0.04
N VAL A 279 -19.47 -11.95 -0.03
CA VAL A 279 -18.65 -13.17 -0.01
C VAL A 279 -18.02 -13.34 1.37
N VAL A 280 -17.15 -12.40 1.77
CA VAL A 280 -16.38 -12.53 3.02
C VAL A 280 -17.29 -12.46 4.25
N GLY A 281 -18.24 -11.51 4.28
CA GLY A 281 -19.19 -11.36 5.38
C GLY A 281 -20.09 -12.60 5.60
N LYS A 282 -20.52 -13.25 4.51
CA LYS A 282 -21.30 -14.50 4.59
C LYS A 282 -20.47 -15.67 5.09
N ILE A 283 -19.23 -15.81 4.62
CA ILE A 283 -18.32 -16.85 5.12
C ILE A 283 -18.06 -16.66 6.60
N ARG A 284 -17.79 -15.42 7.05
CA ARG A 284 -17.52 -15.12 8.45
C ARG A 284 -18.71 -15.45 9.37
N SER A 285 -19.92 -15.09 8.97
CA SER A 285 -21.13 -15.41 9.73
C SER A 285 -21.40 -16.92 9.79
N GLY A 286 -21.21 -17.64 8.69
CA GLY A 286 -21.32 -19.11 8.65
C GLY A 286 -20.28 -19.81 9.53
N VAL A 287 -19.02 -19.37 9.53
CA VAL A 287 -18.00 -19.94 10.42
C VAL A 287 -18.32 -19.65 11.89
N SER A 288 -18.77 -18.44 12.21
CA SER A 288 -19.13 -18.09 13.59
C SER A 288 -20.29 -18.92 14.15
N SER A 289 -21.27 -19.29 13.31
CA SER A 289 -22.38 -20.14 13.74
C SER A 289 -21.98 -21.61 13.93
N ILE A 290 -20.93 -22.08 13.25
CA ILE A 290 -20.35 -23.41 13.44
C ILE A 290 -19.53 -23.45 14.74
N VAL A 291 -18.69 -22.45 15.01
CA VAL A 291 -17.86 -22.40 16.23
C VAL A 291 -18.69 -22.23 17.51
N ALA A 292 -19.88 -21.64 17.41
CA ALA A 292 -20.79 -21.47 18.53
C ALA A 292 -21.61 -22.74 18.86
N ARG A 293 -21.52 -23.80 18.04
CA ARG A 293 -22.17 -25.10 18.27
C ARG A 293 -21.16 -26.10 18.82
#